data_AF-A0A5P9J5Q6-F1
#
_entry.id   AF-A0A5P9J5Q6-F1
#
_cell.length_a   1.000
_cell.length_b   1.000
_cell.length_c   1.000
_cell.angle_alpha   90.00
_cell.angle_beta   90.00
_cell.angle_gamma   90.00
#
_symmetry.space_group_name_H-M   'P 1'
#
loop_
_entity.id
_entity.type
_entity.pdbx_description
1 polymer ?
#
loop_
_entity_poly.entity_id
_entity_poly.type
_entity_poly.pdbx_seq_one_letter_code
_entity_poly.pdbx_strand_id
1 'polypeptide(L)'
;MQASFNDEQLGNIAGFFKDEDYGGAYGYILGEVQGLDGVGADVTKYWFEKTIEINLNQDTPANTWIRAFTTKGLAIDGITATPEMLQGISNSIAQNVISDVLRSGGVPQFNQLVVSDIRVALSNGGQTIGGWGGSSYFWNLPYGPNNETVGQLIKSSPYELNKFR
;
A
#
# COMPACT_ATOMS: atom_id res chain seq x y z
N MET A 1 18.28 4.56 5.22
CA MET A 1 18.99 4.32 3.94
C MET A 1 17.92 4.07 2.89
N GLN A 2 18.14 4.50 1.65
CA GLN A 2 17.19 4.33 0.54
C GLN A 2 17.82 3.35 -0.44
N ALA A 3 17.12 2.27 -0.81
CA ALA A 3 17.65 1.30 -1.78
C ALA A 3 17.68 1.94 -3.16
N SER A 4 18.79 1.86 -3.88
CA SER A 4 18.90 2.28 -5.28
C SER A 4 19.14 1.08 -6.17
N PHE A 5 18.55 1.08 -7.36
CA PHE A 5 18.67 0.02 -8.34
C PHE A 5 19.51 0.44 -9.54
N ASN A 6 20.30 -0.49 -10.07
CA ASN A 6 21.00 -0.34 -11.34
C ASN A 6 20.06 -0.64 -12.53
N ASP A 7 20.55 -0.40 -13.75
CA ASP A 7 19.74 -0.57 -14.97
C ASP A 7 19.24 -2.00 -15.18
N GLU A 8 20.01 -3.02 -14.77
CA GLU A 8 19.61 -4.43 -14.88
C GLU A 8 18.46 -4.75 -13.91
N GLN A 9 18.58 -4.32 -12.66
CA GLN A 9 17.54 -4.48 -11.64
C GLN A 9 16.25 -3.74 -12.06
N LEU A 10 16.37 -2.51 -12.57
CA LEU A 10 15.22 -1.75 -13.09
C LEU A 10 14.60 -2.42 -14.32
N GLY A 11 15.41 -3.01 -15.20
CA GLY A 11 14.95 -3.79 -16.34
C GLY A 11 14.14 -5.01 -15.92
N ASN A 12 14.59 -5.74 -14.90
CA ASN A 12 13.87 -6.89 -14.34
C ASN A 12 12.52 -6.48 -13.72
N ILE A 13 12.51 -5.41 -12.91
CA ILE A 13 11.29 -4.85 -12.32
C ILE A 13 10.31 -4.43 -13.42
N ALA A 14 10.79 -3.77 -14.47
CA ALA A 14 9.97 -3.32 -15.60
C ALA A 14 9.38 -4.50 -16.39
N GLY A 15 10.10 -5.64 -16.46
CA GLY A 15 9.62 -6.88 -17.04
C GLY A 15 8.37 -7.40 -16.32
N PHE A 16 8.47 -7.64 -15.02
CA PHE A 16 7.32 -8.06 -14.20
C PHE A 16 6.16 -7.06 -14.28
N PHE A 17 6.46 -5.76 -14.21
CA PHE A 17 5.46 -4.71 -14.28
C PHE A 17 4.69 -4.72 -15.61
N LYS A 18 5.38 -4.92 -16.73
CA LYS A 18 4.76 -5.00 -18.06
C LYS A 18 3.83 -6.21 -18.20
N ASP A 19 4.16 -7.31 -17.53
CA ASP A 19 3.37 -8.54 -17.54
C ASP A 19 2.24 -8.52 -16.50
N GLU A 20 2.04 -7.39 -15.81
CA GLU A 20 1.11 -7.21 -14.69
C GLU A 20 1.34 -8.21 -13.53
N ASP A 21 2.54 -8.79 -13.45
CA ASP A 21 2.97 -9.67 -12.36
C ASP A 21 3.46 -8.84 -11.17
N TYR A 22 2.52 -8.20 -10.48
CA TYR A 22 2.81 -7.37 -9.32
C TYR A 22 3.43 -8.15 -8.16
N GLY A 23 3.04 -9.43 -7.99
CA GLY A 23 3.62 -10.30 -6.97
C GLY A 23 5.09 -10.61 -7.26
N GLY A 24 5.41 -10.94 -8.52
CA GLY A 24 6.78 -11.14 -8.99
C GLY A 24 7.63 -9.88 -8.87
N ALA A 25 7.10 -8.71 -9.27
CA ALA A 25 7.80 -7.43 -9.13
C ALA A 25 8.16 -7.13 -7.67
N TYR A 26 7.21 -7.29 -6.74
CA TYR A 26 7.48 -7.10 -5.32
C TYR A 26 8.43 -8.14 -4.75
N GLY A 27 8.32 -9.40 -5.17
CA GLY A 27 9.25 -10.47 -4.79
C GLY A 27 10.69 -10.17 -5.20
N TYR A 28 10.87 -9.67 -6.43
CA TYR A 28 12.17 -9.24 -6.93
C TYR A 28 12.73 -8.08 -6.11
N ILE A 29 11.94 -7.01 -5.90
CA ILE A 29 12.33 -5.85 -5.10
C ILE A 29 12.73 -6.26 -3.68
N LEU A 30 11.95 -7.13 -3.03
CA LEU A 30 12.26 -7.65 -1.69
C LEU A 30 13.62 -8.35 -1.67
N GLY A 31 13.91 -9.18 -2.67
CA GLY A 31 15.21 -9.85 -2.83
C GLY A 31 16.38 -8.88 -2.90
N GLU A 32 16.23 -7.78 -3.66
CA GLU A 32 17.28 -6.76 -3.81
C GLU A 32 17.52 -5.93 -2.54
N VAL A 33 16.50 -5.79 -1.68
CA VAL A 33 16.61 -5.01 -0.42
C VAL A 33 16.87 -5.87 0.82
N GLN A 34 16.96 -7.19 0.66
CA GLN A 34 17.08 -8.13 1.79
C GLN A 34 18.34 -7.88 2.64
N GLY A 35 19.43 -7.42 2.02
CA GLY A 35 20.70 -7.09 2.68
C GLY A 35 20.74 -5.72 3.35
N LEU A 36 19.64 -4.94 3.34
CA LEU A 36 19.59 -3.66 4.05
C LEU A 36 19.27 -3.85 5.54
N ASP A 37 20.03 -3.14 6.37
CA ASP A 37 19.93 -3.20 7.83
C ASP A 37 19.33 -1.93 8.44
N GLY A 38 18.68 -2.12 9.60
CA GLY A 38 18.10 -1.08 10.44
C GLY A 38 16.57 -1.06 10.43
N VAL A 39 15.98 -0.45 11.46
CA VAL A 39 14.53 -0.49 11.72
C VAL A 39 13.69 -0.06 10.51
N GLY A 40 14.11 0.98 9.78
CA GLY A 40 13.39 1.42 8.57
C GLY A 40 13.45 0.40 7.42
N ALA A 41 14.56 -0.32 7.30
CA ALA A 41 14.70 -1.40 6.31
C ALA A 41 13.84 -2.61 6.70
N ASP A 42 13.80 -2.98 7.98
CA ASP A 42 12.99 -4.11 8.46
C ASP A 42 11.49 -3.89 8.22
N VAL A 43 11.00 -2.69 8.51
CA VAL A 43 9.60 -2.32 8.24
C VAL A 43 9.31 -2.33 6.74
N THR A 44 10.26 -1.87 5.91
CA THR A 44 10.11 -1.87 4.45
C THR A 44 10.07 -3.31 3.89
N LYS A 45 10.97 -4.18 4.35
CA LYS A 45 11.00 -5.62 3.97
C LYS A 45 9.69 -6.31 4.36
N TYR A 46 9.24 -6.09 5.59
CA TYR A 46 7.96 -6.64 6.06
C TYR A 46 6.78 -6.15 5.23
N TRP A 47 6.75 -4.87 4.85
CA TRP A 47 5.71 -4.33 3.99
C TRP A 47 5.69 -5.02 2.62
N PHE A 48 6.85 -5.17 1.96
CA PHE A 48 6.92 -5.88 0.68
C PHE A 48 6.44 -7.33 0.81
N GLU A 49 6.85 -8.05 1.86
CA GLU A 49 6.37 -9.40 2.15
C GLU A 49 4.84 -9.46 2.19
N LYS A 50 4.19 -8.52 2.90
CA LYS A 50 2.72 -8.50 2.98
C LYS A 50 2.06 -8.08 1.68
N THR A 51 2.64 -7.17 0.92
CA THR A 51 2.10 -6.83 -0.40
C THR A 51 2.16 -8.00 -1.39
N ILE A 52 3.19 -8.85 -1.33
CA ILE A 52 3.26 -10.08 -2.13
C ILE A 52 2.09 -11.01 -1.78
N GLU A 53 1.87 -11.29 -0.50
CA GLU A 53 0.76 -12.14 -0.03
C GLU A 53 -0.59 -11.61 -0.53
N ILE A 54 -0.80 -10.29 -0.47
CA ILE A 54 -2.04 -9.62 -0.86
C ILE A 54 -2.24 -9.64 -2.38
N ASN A 55 -1.22 -9.28 -3.16
CA ASN A 55 -1.33 -9.21 -4.62
C ASN A 55 -1.44 -10.59 -5.27
N LEU A 56 -0.85 -11.62 -4.67
CA LEU A 56 -1.02 -13.02 -5.08
C LEU A 56 -2.29 -13.67 -4.52
N ASN A 57 -3.10 -12.91 -3.76
CA ASN A 57 -4.32 -13.36 -3.11
C ASN A 57 -4.13 -14.66 -2.30
N GLN A 58 -3.04 -14.74 -1.55
CA GLN A 58 -2.69 -15.91 -0.75
C GLN A 58 -3.59 -16.02 0.48
N ASP A 59 -3.79 -17.24 0.97
CA ASP A 59 -4.51 -17.50 2.23
C ASP A 59 -3.60 -17.20 3.43
N THR A 60 -3.48 -15.91 3.76
CA THR A 60 -2.68 -15.44 4.90
C THR A 60 -3.51 -14.54 5.83
N PRO A 61 -3.12 -14.43 7.11
CA PRO A 61 -3.77 -13.50 8.04
C PRO A 61 -3.76 -12.05 7.55
N ALA A 62 -2.69 -11.60 6.90
CA ALA A 62 -2.58 -10.23 6.41
C ALA A 62 -3.54 -9.98 5.24
N ASN A 63 -3.60 -10.88 4.25
CA ASN A 63 -4.54 -10.77 3.13
C ASN A 63 -5.99 -10.85 3.64
N THR A 64 -6.31 -11.80 4.51
CA THR A 64 -7.64 -11.92 5.13
C THR A 64 -8.05 -10.64 5.85
N TRP A 65 -7.14 -10.09 6.67
CA TRP A 65 -7.42 -8.89 7.44
C TRP A 65 -7.64 -7.67 6.55
N ILE A 66 -6.76 -7.39 5.58
CA ILE A 66 -6.88 -6.20 4.73
C ILE A 66 -8.12 -6.28 3.83
N ARG A 67 -8.47 -7.48 3.33
CA ARG A 67 -9.68 -7.71 2.54
C ARG A 67 -10.93 -7.44 3.38
N ALA A 68 -11.00 -7.98 4.60
CA ALA A 68 -12.11 -7.74 5.51
C ALA A 68 -12.24 -6.26 5.89
N PHE A 69 -11.12 -5.60 6.16
CA PHE A 69 -11.08 -4.17 6.50
C PHE A 69 -11.55 -3.31 5.32
N THR A 70 -11.05 -3.56 4.12
CA THR A 70 -11.44 -2.85 2.89
C THR A 70 -12.93 -3.05 2.59
N THR A 71 -13.45 -4.27 2.73
CA THR A 71 -14.89 -4.57 2.56
C THR A 71 -15.76 -3.78 3.54
N LYS A 72 -15.36 -3.70 4.82
CA LYS A 72 -16.09 -2.90 5.81
C LYS A 72 -16.05 -1.41 5.48
N GLY A 73 -14.89 -0.89 5.07
CA GLY A 73 -14.74 0.50 4.63
C GLY A 73 -15.71 0.84 3.49
N LEU A 74 -15.75 0.00 2.45
CA LEU A 74 -16.69 0.16 1.32
C LEU A 74 -18.15 0.08 1.75
N ALA A 75 -18.49 -0.85 2.64
CA ALA A 75 -19.87 -1.03 3.09
C ALA A 75 -20.42 0.20 3.82
N ILE A 76 -19.58 0.93 4.56
CA ILE A 76 -19.98 2.19 5.21
C ILE A 76 -20.36 3.25 4.17
N ASP A 77 -19.70 3.23 3.01
CA ASP A 77 -19.98 4.12 1.88
C ASP A 77 -21.10 3.59 0.97
N GLY A 78 -21.82 2.54 1.42
CA GLY A 78 -22.92 1.93 0.67
C GLY A 78 -22.48 1.04 -0.49
N ILE A 79 -21.19 0.73 -0.58
CA ILE A 79 -20.60 -0.07 -1.65
C ILE A 79 -20.49 -1.53 -1.20
N THR A 80 -21.05 -2.45 -1.98
CA THR A 80 -20.85 -3.89 -1.77
C THR A 80 -19.57 -4.34 -2.47
N ALA A 81 -18.56 -4.75 -1.71
CA ALA A 81 -17.29 -5.20 -2.27
C ALA A 81 -17.42 -6.58 -2.93
N THR A 82 -16.86 -6.74 -4.14
CA THR A 82 -16.64 -8.06 -4.76
C THR A 82 -15.17 -8.48 -4.66
N PRO A 83 -14.84 -9.77 -4.76
CA PRO A 83 -13.46 -10.23 -4.81
C PRO A 83 -12.62 -9.55 -5.90
N GLU A 84 -13.20 -9.35 -7.08
CA GLU A 84 -12.54 -8.70 -8.23
C GLU A 84 -12.25 -7.23 -7.94
N MET A 85 -13.18 -6.51 -7.30
CA MET A 85 -12.96 -5.13 -6.88
C MET A 85 -11.82 -5.03 -5.87
N LEU A 86 -11.81 -5.91 -4.87
CA LEU A 86 -10.76 -5.93 -3.86
C LEU A 86 -9.39 -6.19 -4.52
N GLN A 87 -9.30 -7.18 -5.41
CA GLN A 87 -8.07 -7.45 -6.14
C GLN A 87 -7.67 -6.27 -7.03
N GLY A 88 -8.62 -5.63 -7.72
CA GLY A 88 -8.38 -4.45 -8.54
C GLY A 88 -7.79 -3.27 -7.74
N ILE A 89 -8.24 -3.07 -6.50
CA ILE A 89 -7.65 -2.07 -5.58
C ILE A 89 -6.20 -2.41 -5.29
N SER A 90 -5.90 -3.66 -4.92
CA SER A 90 -4.52 -4.11 -4.65
C SER A 90 -3.60 -3.97 -5.86
N ASN A 91 -4.10 -4.31 -7.05
CA ASN A 91 -3.36 -4.17 -8.30
C ASN A 91 -3.09 -2.70 -8.63
N SER A 92 -4.07 -1.81 -8.40
CA SER A 92 -3.90 -0.37 -8.60
C SER A 92 -2.83 0.22 -7.67
N ILE A 93 -2.81 -0.22 -6.40
CA ILE A 93 -1.78 0.17 -5.43
C ILE A 93 -0.41 -0.30 -5.92
N ALA A 94 -0.30 -1.58 -6.29
CA ALA A 94 0.95 -2.13 -6.80
C ALA A 94 1.44 -1.43 -8.06
N GLN A 95 0.53 -1.12 -8.98
CA GLN A 95 0.87 -0.39 -10.19
C GLN A 95 1.52 0.95 -9.87
N ASN A 96 0.97 1.69 -8.90
CA ASN A 96 1.49 2.97 -8.49
C ASN A 96 2.86 2.86 -7.81
N VAL A 97 3.00 1.98 -6.82
CA VAL A 97 4.25 1.80 -6.08
C VAL A 97 5.39 1.35 -7.00
N ILE A 98 5.13 0.37 -7.87
CA ILE A 98 6.16 -0.15 -8.78
C ILE A 98 6.52 0.92 -9.82
N SER A 99 5.55 1.71 -10.31
CA SER A 99 5.84 2.87 -11.18
C SER A 99 6.74 3.89 -10.50
N ASP A 100 6.53 4.15 -9.21
CA ASP A 100 7.36 5.05 -8.42
C ASP A 100 8.78 4.50 -8.23
N VAL A 101 8.93 3.20 -8.00
CA VAL A 101 10.23 2.54 -7.96
C VAL A 101 10.97 2.68 -9.29
N LEU A 102 10.31 2.38 -10.40
CA LEU A 102 10.88 2.50 -11.75
C LEU A 102 11.28 3.93 -12.08
N ARG A 103 10.45 4.92 -11.71
CA ARG A 103 10.70 6.34 -11.96
C ARG A 103 11.81 6.92 -11.09
N SER A 104 11.87 6.53 -9.82
CA SER A 104 12.85 7.05 -8.87
C SER A 104 14.18 6.29 -8.89
N GLY A 105 14.22 5.11 -9.52
CA GLY A 105 15.40 4.26 -9.57
C GLY A 105 15.69 3.55 -8.24
N GLY A 106 14.70 3.40 -7.36
CA GLY A 106 14.93 2.88 -6.01
C GLY A 106 13.67 2.75 -5.18
N VAL A 107 13.82 2.21 -3.97
CA VAL A 107 12.69 2.07 -3.02
C VAL A 107 12.51 3.38 -2.25
N PRO A 108 11.33 4.04 -2.32
CA PRO A 108 11.02 5.21 -1.51
C PRO A 108 11.16 4.94 0.00
N GLN A 109 11.27 6.00 0.81
CA GLN A 109 11.18 5.82 2.27
C GLN A 109 9.81 5.21 2.63
N PHE A 110 9.76 4.38 3.68
CA PHE A 110 8.53 3.68 4.06
C PHE A 110 7.31 4.60 4.18
N ASN A 111 7.45 5.78 4.78
CA ASN A 111 6.34 6.74 4.88
C ASN A 111 5.83 7.21 3.50
N GLN A 112 6.70 7.30 2.49
CA GLN A 112 6.31 7.67 1.14
C GLN A 112 5.55 6.54 0.44
N LEU A 113 5.97 5.29 0.64
CA LEU A 113 5.24 4.10 0.17
C LEU A 113 3.81 4.11 0.72
N VAL A 114 3.67 4.27 2.04
CA VAL A 114 2.37 4.27 2.70
C VAL A 114 1.49 5.46 2.28
N VAL A 115 2.06 6.65 2.13
CA VAL A 115 1.29 7.82 1.64
C VAL A 115 0.79 7.57 0.21
N SER A 116 1.59 6.91 -0.64
CA SER A 116 1.17 6.56 -1.99
C SER A 116 0.04 5.52 -1.99
N ASP A 117 0.16 4.48 -1.17
CA ASP A 117 -0.90 3.47 -0.96
C ASP A 117 -2.23 4.12 -0.58
N ILE A 118 -2.20 5.00 0.43
CA ILE A 118 -3.40 5.72 0.90
C ILE A 118 -3.97 6.55 -0.25
N ARG A 119 -3.15 7.30 -0.98
CA ARG A 119 -3.64 8.14 -2.10
C ARG A 119 -4.32 7.31 -3.18
N VAL A 120 -3.79 6.15 -3.53
CA VAL A 120 -4.40 5.27 -4.54
C VAL A 120 -5.70 4.67 -4.03
N ALA A 121 -5.74 4.20 -2.78
CA ALA A 121 -6.98 3.70 -2.17
C ALA A 121 -8.09 4.76 -2.18
N LEU A 122 -7.74 6.03 -1.90
CA LEU A 122 -8.69 7.15 -1.90
C LEU A 122 -9.15 7.54 -3.31
N SER A 123 -8.23 7.63 -4.28
CA SER A 123 -8.54 8.10 -5.63
C SER A 123 -9.18 7.05 -6.52
N ASN A 124 -8.71 5.81 -6.46
CA ASN A 124 -9.11 4.73 -7.36
C ASN A 124 -9.96 3.66 -6.66
N GLY A 125 -9.82 3.52 -5.34
CA GLY A 125 -10.52 2.48 -4.57
C GLY A 125 -11.89 2.90 -4.03
N GLY A 126 -12.32 4.14 -4.28
CA GLY A 126 -13.56 4.68 -3.72
C GLY A 126 -13.57 4.76 -2.19
N GLN A 127 -12.40 4.65 -1.56
CA GLN A 127 -12.25 4.69 -0.11
C GLN A 127 -12.20 6.12 0.38
N THR A 128 -12.59 6.33 1.63
CA THR A 128 -12.31 7.57 2.34
C THR A 128 -11.16 7.40 3.32
N ILE A 129 -10.67 8.51 3.87
CA ILE A 129 -9.54 8.49 4.81
C ILE A 129 -9.85 7.71 6.09
N GLY A 130 -11.11 7.69 6.54
CA GLY A 130 -11.59 6.84 7.64
C GLY A 130 -11.97 5.42 7.21
N GLY A 131 -12.01 5.12 5.92
CA GLY A 131 -12.08 3.76 5.40
C GLY A 131 -10.70 3.11 5.43
N TRP A 132 -9.97 3.17 4.32
CA TRP A 132 -8.66 2.52 4.17
C TRP A 132 -7.53 3.20 4.95
N GLY A 133 -7.52 4.54 4.99
CA GLY A 133 -6.51 5.31 5.73
C GLY A 133 -6.59 5.12 7.25
N GLY A 134 -7.75 4.75 7.78
CA GLY A 134 -7.97 4.60 9.21
C GLY A 134 -7.66 3.22 9.77
N SER A 135 -7.02 2.36 8.95
CA SER A 135 -6.33 1.18 9.46
C SER A 135 -5.37 1.62 10.58
N SER A 136 -5.43 0.97 11.74
CA SER A 136 -4.71 1.38 12.96
C SER A 136 -3.21 1.61 12.74
N TYR A 137 -2.64 0.93 11.73
CA TYR A 137 -1.26 1.06 11.29
C TYR A 137 -0.89 2.47 10.82
N PHE A 138 -1.84 3.25 10.29
CA PHE A 138 -1.57 4.55 9.67
C PHE A 138 -2.03 5.73 10.52
N TRP A 139 -2.65 5.49 11.68
CA TRP A 139 -3.28 6.52 12.51
C TRP A 139 -2.36 7.71 12.86
N ASN A 140 -1.08 7.44 13.07
CA ASN A 140 -0.08 8.47 13.39
C ASN A 140 0.80 8.87 12.20
N LEU A 141 0.56 8.31 11.00
CA LEU A 141 1.32 8.64 9.80
C LEU A 141 0.99 10.08 9.37
N PRO A 142 1.98 10.97 9.21
CA PRO A 142 1.76 12.28 8.61
C PRO A 142 1.30 12.14 7.15
N TYR A 143 0.18 12.77 6.82
CA TYR A 143 -0.46 12.68 5.50
C TYR A 143 -0.98 14.03 4.99
N GLY A 144 -1.52 14.87 5.88
CA GLY A 144 -2.20 16.11 5.50
C GLY A 144 -1.27 17.19 4.95
N PRO A 145 -1.83 18.21 4.26
CA PRO A 145 -1.06 19.29 3.66
C PRO A 145 -0.26 20.12 4.67
N ASN A 146 -0.63 20.09 5.95
CA ASN A 146 0.08 20.74 7.06
C ASN A 146 0.75 19.73 7.98
N ASN A 147 1.11 18.55 7.45
CA ASN A 147 1.71 17.44 8.19
C ASN A 147 0.77 16.86 9.28
N GLU A 148 -0.55 17.01 9.12
CA GLU A 148 -1.52 16.33 9.98
C GLU A 148 -1.43 14.82 9.82
N THR A 149 -1.60 14.07 10.91
CA THR A 149 -1.65 12.61 10.84
C THR A 149 -2.98 12.13 10.24
N VAL A 150 -3.01 10.91 9.71
CA VAL A 150 -4.26 10.29 9.24
C VAL A 150 -5.34 10.31 10.31
N GLY A 151 -4.99 9.99 11.56
CA GLY A 151 -5.90 10.04 12.70
C GLY A 151 -6.40 11.45 13.02
N GLN A 152 -5.58 12.49 12.83
CA GLN A 152 -6.02 13.88 12.97
C GLN A 152 -7.04 14.26 11.90
N LEU A 153 -6.83 13.82 10.65
CA LEU A 153 -7.76 14.06 9.54
C LEU A 153 -9.08 13.27 9.70
N ILE A 154 -9.03 12.06 10.25
CA ILE A 154 -10.24 11.29 10.59
C ILE A 154 -11.02 11.98 11.71
N LYS A 155 -10.35 12.42 12.78
CA LYS A 155 -11.00 13.09 13.92
C LYS A 155 -11.61 14.44 13.57
N SER A 156 -11.06 15.15 12.59
CA SER A 156 -11.58 16.45 12.16
C SER A 156 -12.84 16.34 11.31
N SER A 157 -13.19 15.15 10.81
CA SER A 157 -14.42 14.88 10.07
C SER A 157 -15.39 14.02 10.89
N PRO A 158 -16.55 14.55 11.32
CA PRO A 158 -17.57 13.76 12.01
C PRO A 158 -18.03 12.54 11.20
N TYR A 159 -18.04 12.64 9.87
CA TYR A 159 -18.39 11.54 8.96
C TYR A 159 -17.35 10.42 9.01
N GLU A 160 -16.06 10.75 8.92
CA GLU A 160 -14.97 9.76 8.99
C GLU A 160 -14.83 9.16 10.40
N LEU A 161 -14.99 9.98 11.44
CA LEU A 161 -14.93 9.53 12.82
C LEU A 161 -16.05 8.54 13.17
N ASN A 162 -17.22 8.67 12.55
CA ASN A 162 -18.35 7.76 12.77
C ASN A 162 -18.06 6.33 12.27
N LYS A 163 -17.07 6.14 11.41
CA LYS A 163 -16.63 4.81 10.93
C LYS A 163 -15.93 3.97 12.02
N PHE A 164 -15.57 4.60 13.14
CA PHE A 164 -14.84 3.99 14.27
C PHE A 164 -15.68 3.83 15.55
N ARG A 165 -16.99 4.05 15.48
CA ARG A 165 -17.93 3.92 16.60
C ARG A 165 -18.85 2.73 16.39
#